data_AF-A0A1H6FZB7-F1
#
_entry.id   AF-A0A1H6FZB7-F1
#
_cell.length_a   1.000
_cell.length_b   1.000
_cell.length_c   1.000
_cell.angle_alpha   90.00
_cell.angle_beta   90.00
_cell.angle_gamma   90.00
#
_symmetry.space_group_name_H-M   'P 1'
#
loop_
_entity.id
_entity.type
_entity.pdbx_description
1 polymer ?
#
loop_
_entity_poly.entity_id
_entity_poly.type
_entity_poly.pdbx_seq_one_letter_code
_entity_poly.pdbx_strand_id
1 'polypeptide(L)'
;MSLLGPTAPPVRAALVLDVLRVTVALLILIHGAYRLAAGLVEPFGLWLDSLGFPFGYGWAMAVTLYELVGPALMLARRWTSLAALGHAFILTLGMILVHFPAGWFVVGGGRNGMEYSVLLIVSLFAIAWAYWPARRSA
;
A
#
# COMPACT_ATOMS: atom_id res chain seq x y z
N MET A 1 -33.05 -23.15 2.65
CA MET A 1 -31.59 -23.43 2.67
C MET A 1 -30.88 -22.10 2.65
N SER A 2 -30.05 -21.79 3.64
CA SER A 2 -29.22 -20.56 3.63
C SER A 2 -28.20 -20.67 2.50
N LEU A 3 -28.16 -19.69 1.59
CA LEU A 3 -27.15 -19.58 0.53
C LEU A 3 -25.77 -19.14 1.08
N LEU A 4 -25.70 -18.77 2.35
CA LEU A 4 -24.47 -18.32 3.00
C LEU A 4 -23.78 -19.52 3.66
N GLY A 5 -22.53 -19.76 3.28
CA GLY A 5 -21.63 -20.67 3.97
C GLY A 5 -21.22 -20.16 5.36
N PRO A 6 -20.55 -20.99 6.18
CA PRO A 6 -20.08 -20.59 7.49
C PRO A 6 -19.03 -19.47 7.39
N THR A 7 -18.95 -18.63 8.42
CA THR A 7 -17.88 -17.64 8.55
C THR A 7 -16.54 -18.33 8.81
N ALA A 8 -15.44 -17.65 8.47
CA ALA A 8 -14.11 -18.16 8.76
C ALA A 8 -13.88 -18.25 10.28
N PRO A 9 -13.35 -19.36 10.82
CA PRO A 9 -12.99 -19.45 12.23
C PRO A 9 -11.99 -18.35 12.64
N PRO A 10 -12.10 -17.76 13.85
CA PRO A 10 -11.28 -16.62 14.26
C PRO A 10 -9.77 -16.85 14.12
N VAL A 11 -9.27 -18.05 14.48
CA VAL A 11 -7.85 -18.40 14.34
C VAL A 11 -7.40 -18.38 12.87
N ARG A 12 -8.23 -18.90 11.96
CA ARG A 12 -7.92 -18.89 10.52
C ARG A 12 -7.96 -17.49 9.95
N ALA A 13 -8.94 -16.67 10.36
CA ALA A 13 -9.02 -15.27 9.95
C ALA A 13 -7.78 -14.48 10.39
N ALA A 14 -7.30 -14.68 11.61
CA ALA A 14 -6.08 -14.05 12.12
C ALA A 14 -4.83 -14.45 11.31
N LEU A 15 -4.67 -15.75 11.00
CA LEU A 15 -3.56 -16.24 10.17
C LEU A 15 -3.59 -15.66 8.76
N VAL A 16 -4.77 -15.59 8.13
CA VAL A 16 -4.94 -15.00 6.79
C VAL A 16 -4.59 -13.52 6.80
N LEU A 17 -4.96 -12.78 7.85
CA LEU A 17 -4.58 -11.36 8.00
C LEU A 17 -3.06 -11.18 8.19
N ASP A 18 -2.39 -12.10 8.89
CA ASP A 18 -0.94 -12.10 8.99
C ASP A 18 -0.27 -12.34 7.63
N VAL A 19 -0.79 -13.29 6.84
CA VAL A 19 -0.31 -13.54 5.48
C VAL A 19 -0.53 -12.31 4.61
N LEU A 20 -1.72 -11.71 4.65
CA LEU A 20 -2.04 -10.50 3.89
C LEU A 20 -1.10 -9.35 4.25
N ARG A 21 -0.87 -9.10 5.55
CA ARG A 21 0.05 -8.07 6.04
C ARG A 21 1.46 -8.28 5.51
N VAL A 22 1.99 -9.50 5.60
CA VAL A 22 3.36 -9.80 5.14
C VAL A 22 3.45 -9.63 3.63
N THR A 23 2.50 -10.16 2.86
CA THR A 23 2.49 -10.05 1.40
C THR A 23 2.41 -8.59 0.95
N VAL A 24 1.47 -7.80 1.48
CA VAL A 24 1.33 -6.38 1.14
C VAL A 24 2.58 -5.59 1.53
N ALA A 25 3.18 -5.87 2.69
CA ALA A 25 4.42 -5.21 3.10
C ALA A 25 5.57 -5.52 2.12
N LEU A 26 5.77 -6.78 1.74
CA LEU A 26 6.82 -7.14 0.78
C LEU A 26 6.59 -6.52 -0.61
N LEU A 27 5.33 -6.49 -1.06
CA LEU A 27 4.94 -5.86 -2.31
C LEU A 27 5.21 -4.35 -2.31
N ILE A 28 5.04 -3.65 -1.20
CA ILE A 28 5.37 -2.22 -1.11
C ILE A 28 6.88 -2.02 -0.99
N LEU A 29 7.53 -2.85 -0.17
CA LEU A 29 8.98 -2.78 0.07
C LEU A 29 9.78 -2.88 -1.22
N ILE A 30 9.41 -3.80 -2.11
CA ILE A 30 10.11 -3.97 -3.40
C ILE A 30 9.98 -2.73 -4.29
N HIS A 31 8.89 -1.96 -4.21
CA HIS A 31 8.74 -0.72 -4.99
C HIS A 31 9.71 0.35 -4.52
N GLY A 32 9.78 0.60 -3.21
CA GLY A 32 10.74 1.55 -2.64
C GLY A 32 12.19 1.13 -2.90
N ALA A 33 12.50 -0.15 -2.68
CA ALA A 33 13.84 -0.69 -2.88
C ALA A 33 14.28 -0.63 -4.35
N TYR A 34 13.40 -1.03 -5.27
CA TYR A 34 13.69 -0.96 -6.70
C TYR A 34 13.85 0.50 -7.17
N ARG A 35 12.99 1.42 -6.70
CA ARG A 35 13.10 2.84 -7.06
C ARG A 35 14.46 3.41 -6.66
N LEU A 36 14.94 3.07 -5.47
CA LEU A 36 16.25 3.51 -5.00
C LEU A 36 17.40 2.84 -5.80
N ALA A 37 17.36 1.52 -5.94
CA ALA A 37 18.43 0.76 -6.61
C ALA A 37 18.58 1.10 -8.10
N ALA A 38 17.48 1.42 -8.78
CA ALA A 38 17.48 1.78 -10.19
C ALA A 38 17.66 3.30 -10.44
N GLY A 39 17.96 4.10 -9.41
CA GLY A 39 18.15 5.55 -9.56
C GLY A 39 16.89 6.30 -9.98
N LEU A 40 15.71 5.75 -9.71
CA LEU A 40 14.42 6.26 -10.20
C LEU A 40 13.80 7.34 -9.28
N VAL A 41 14.47 7.72 -8.20
CA VAL A 41 13.99 8.78 -7.30
C VAL A 41 14.03 10.13 -8.00
N GLU A 42 15.11 10.45 -8.71
CA GLU A 42 15.24 11.72 -9.43
C GLU A 42 14.23 11.84 -10.59
N PRO A 43 14.09 10.85 -11.50
CA PRO A 43 13.04 10.88 -12.51
C PRO A 43 11.63 11.02 -11.94
N PHE A 44 11.34 10.35 -10.82
CA PHE A 44 10.06 10.49 -10.14
C PHE A 44 9.86 11.91 -9.58
N GLY A 45 10.91 12.51 -9.03
CA GLY A 45 10.89 13.89 -8.56
C GLY A 45 10.62 14.90 -9.67
N LEU A 46 11.31 14.77 -10.81
CA LEU A 46 11.09 15.63 -11.98
C LEU A 46 9.66 15.52 -12.52
N TRP A 47 9.09 14.31 -12.47
CA TRP A 47 7.68 14.12 -12.83
C TRP A 47 6.75 14.85 -11.85
N LEU A 48 6.99 14.78 -10.54
CA LEU A 48 6.22 15.52 -9.55
C LEU A 48 6.34 17.04 -9.74
N ASP A 49 7.54 17.56 -10.05
CA ASP A 49 7.76 18.97 -10.37
C ASP A 49 6.91 19.39 -11.58
N SER A 50 6.83 18.54 -12.61
CA SER A 50 6.01 18.80 -13.81
C SER A 50 4.51 18.88 -13.51
N LEU A 51 4.04 18.28 -12.41
CA LEU A 51 2.67 18.35 -11.93
C LEU A 51 2.42 19.57 -11.01
N GLY A 52 3.45 20.38 -10.74
CA GLY A 52 3.38 21.56 -9.89
C GLY A 52 3.62 21.29 -8.40
N PHE A 53 4.10 20.10 -8.02
CA PHE A 53 4.56 19.88 -6.65
C PHE A 53 5.87 20.64 -6.42
N PRO A 54 5.97 21.49 -5.38
CA PRO A 54 7.24 22.13 -5.06
C PRO A 54 8.22 21.11 -4.47
N PHE A 55 9.50 21.22 -4.83
CA PHE A 55 10.56 20.31 -4.35
C PHE A 55 10.28 18.83 -4.66
N GLY A 56 9.97 18.50 -5.92
CA GLY A 56 9.56 17.17 -6.37
C GLY A 56 10.50 16.04 -5.95
N TYR A 57 11.83 16.25 -6.00
CA TYR A 57 12.79 15.28 -5.47
C TYR A 57 12.57 14.97 -3.98
N GLY A 58 12.25 15.98 -3.17
CA GLY A 58 11.95 15.82 -1.74
C GLY A 58 10.73 14.93 -1.51
N TRP A 59 9.66 15.14 -2.28
CA TRP A 59 8.47 14.29 -2.24
C TRP A 59 8.76 12.86 -2.71
N ALA A 60 9.48 12.71 -3.82
CA ALA A 60 9.87 11.42 -4.35
C ALA A 60 10.71 10.62 -3.34
N MET A 61 11.67 11.29 -2.67
CA MET A 61 12.46 10.69 -1.61
C MET A 61 11.61 10.35 -0.39
N ALA A 62 10.71 11.23 0.05
CA ALA A 62 9.82 10.98 1.18
C ALA A 62 8.94 9.73 0.95
N VAL A 63 8.32 9.61 -0.23
CA VAL A 63 7.55 8.42 -0.63
C VAL A 63 8.45 7.17 -0.64
N THR A 64 9.64 7.26 -1.22
CA THR A 64 10.58 6.13 -1.29
C THR A 64 11.01 5.66 0.10
N LEU A 65 11.38 6.57 0.99
CA LEU A 65 11.75 6.22 2.37
C LEU A 65 10.57 5.65 3.14
N TYR A 66 9.35 6.17 2.92
CA TYR A 66 8.15 5.61 3.52
C TYR A 66 7.88 4.19 3.02
N GLU A 67 8.08 3.91 1.73
CA GLU A 67 8.00 2.58 1.13
C GLU A 67 9.11 1.61 1.58
N LEU A 68 10.18 2.10 2.22
CA LEU A 68 11.18 1.26 2.86
C LEU A 68 10.89 1.02 4.34
N VAL A 69 10.63 2.09 5.09
CA VAL A 69 10.47 2.05 6.55
C VAL A 69 9.08 1.53 6.94
N GLY A 70 8.02 1.99 6.29
CA GLY A 70 6.64 1.60 6.59
C GLY A 70 6.42 0.08 6.51
N PRO A 71 6.83 -0.59 5.41
CA PRO A 71 6.68 -2.04 5.32
C PRO A 71 7.58 -2.80 6.29
N ALA A 72 8.79 -2.30 6.58
CA ALA A 72 9.65 -2.90 7.59
C ALA A 72 9.00 -2.87 8.99
N LEU A 73 8.35 -1.75 9.34
CA LEU A 73 7.55 -1.61 10.55
C LEU A 73 6.35 -2.58 10.55
N MET A 74 5.62 -2.68 9.43
CA MET A 74 4.52 -3.63 9.27
C MET A 74 5.01 -5.08 9.45
N LEU A 75 6.16 -5.46 8.88
CA LEU A 75 6.76 -6.80 9.02
C LEU A 75 7.14 -7.10 10.47
N ALA A 76 7.76 -6.14 11.16
CA ALA A 76 8.12 -6.22 12.57
C ALA A 76 6.92 -6.12 13.54
N ARG A 77 5.70 -5.98 13.02
CA ARG A 77 4.46 -5.75 13.78
C ARG A 77 4.54 -4.53 14.71
N ARG A 78 5.29 -3.50 14.30
CA ARG A 78 5.39 -2.23 15.03
C ARG A 78 4.64 -1.17 14.25
N TRP A 79 3.71 -0.48 14.91
CA TRP A 79 2.99 0.67 14.34
C TRP A 79 2.26 0.31 13.02
N THR A 80 1.94 -0.98 12.84
CA THR A 80 1.40 -1.56 11.61
C THR A 80 0.24 -0.76 11.06
N SER A 81 -0.70 -0.35 11.92
CA SER A 81 -1.87 0.39 11.46
C SER A 81 -1.56 1.77 10.93
N LEU A 82 -0.67 2.51 11.59
CA LEU A 82 -0.27 3.83 11.13
C LEU A 82 0.55 3.74 9.84
N ALA A 83 1.45 2.76 9.75
CA ALA A 83 2.21 2.48 8.54
C ALA A 83 1.27 2.12 7.36
N ALA A 84 0.28 1.24 7.61
CA ALA A 84 -0.68 0.84 6.60
C ALA A 84 -1.56 2.02 6.14
N LEU A 85 -2.00 2.89 7.05
CA LEU A 85 -2.78 4.09 6.69
C LEU A 85 -1.98 5.08 5.85
N GLY A 86 -0.71 5.32 6.18
CA GLY A 86 0.13 6.20 5.35
C GLY A 86 0.39 5.61 3.96
N HIS A 87 0.56 4.28 3.85
CA HIS A 87 0.61 3.63 2.53
C HIS A 87 -0.71 3.75 1.78
N ALA A 88 -1.85 3.58 2.45
CA ALA A 88 -3.16 3.73 1.81
C ALA A 88 -3.32 5.13 1.22
N PHE A 89 -2.87 6.16 1.94
CA PHE A 89 -2.85 7.54 1.44
C PHE A 89 -1.94 7.70 0.21
N ILE A 90 -0.68 7.25 0.29
CA ILE A 90 0.28 7.34 -0.82
C ILE A 90 -0.24 6.60 -2.07
N LEU A 91 -0.73 5.36 -1.90
CA LEU A 91 -1.26 4.55 -3.00
C LEU A 91 -2.53 5.16 -3.59
N THR A 92 -3.36 5.83 -2.78
CA THR A 92 -4.53 6.55 -3.29
C THR A 92 -4.10 7.71 -4.19
N LEU A 93 -3.08 8.48 -3.79
CA LEU A 93 -2.53 9.54 -4.64
C LEU A 93 -1.91 8.96 -5.92
N GLY A 94 -1.11 7.90 -5.81
CA GLY A 94 -0.55 7.20 -6.97
C GLY A 94 -1.64 6.67 -7.91
N MET A 95 -2.71 6.10 -7.36
CA MET A 95 -3.88 5.66 -8.11
C MET A 95 -4.50 6.83 -8.89
N ILE A 96 -4.78 7.95 -8.25
CA ILE A 96 -5.43 9.10 -8.88
C ILE A 96 -4.53 9.73 -9.96
N LEU A 97 -3.25 9.92 -9.66
CA LEU A 97 -2.34 10.66 -10.53
C LEU A 97 -1.80 9.79 -11.69
N VAL A 98 -1.66 8.48 -11.49
CA VAL A 98 -0.98 7.59 -12.45
C VAL A 98 -1.94 6.57 -13.09
N HIS A 99 -2.75 5.89 -12.28
CA HIS A 99 -3.50 4.72 -12.75
C HIS A 99 -4.91 5.04 -13.23
N PHE A 100 -5.58 6.01 -12.59
CA PHE A 100 -6.93 6.44 -12.97
C PHE A 100 -7.00 6.95 -14.42
N PRO A 101 -6.04 7.75 -14.94
CA PRO A 101 -6.02 8.15 -16.34
C PRO A 101 -5.86 6.97 -17.32
N ALA A 102 -5.29 5.84 -16.88
CA ALA A 102 -5.14 4.63 -17.68
C ALA A 102 -6.40 3.72 -17.67
N GLY A 103 -7.44 4.09 -16.91
CA GLY A 103 -8.68 3.34 -16.80
C GLY A 103 -8.62 2.23 -15.73
N TRP A 104 -9.47 1.21 -15.88
CA TRP A 104 -9.67 0.19 -14.84
C TRP A 104 -8.65 -0.96 -14.91
N PHE A 105 -8.46 -1.55 -16.09
CA PHE A 105 -7.81 -2.84 -16.26
C PHE A 105 -6.27 -2.76 -16.27
N VAL A 106 -5.61 -3.67 -15.56
CA VAL A 106 -4.15 -3.86 -15.61
C VAL A 106 -3.77 -4.81 -16.75
N VAL A 107 -4.65 -5.74 -17.15
CA VAL A 107 -4.43 -6.67 -18.29
C VAL A 107 -5.71 -6.90 -19.12
N GLY A 108 -5.55 -7.27 -20.40
CA GLY A 108 -6.64 -7.74 -21.28
C GLY A 108 -7.46 -6.60 -21.89
N GLY A 109 -8.13 -5.81 -21.04
CA GLY A 109 -8.94 -4.64 -21.43
C GLY A 109 -8.20 -3.30 -21.36
N GLY A 110 -6.93 -3.31 -20.93
CA GLY A 110 -6.10 -2.13 -20.72
C GLY A 110 -4.71 -2.51 -20.21
N ARG A 111 -3.93 -1.48 -19.84
CA ARG A 111 -2.64 -1.63 -19.16
C ARG A 111 -2.50 -0.53 -18.13
N ASN A 112 -1.83 -0.84 -17.01
CA ASN A 112 -1.52 0.15 -15.96
C ASN A 112 -2.76 0.76 -15.27
N GLY A 113 -3.94 0.15 -15.38
CA GLY A 113 -5.17 0.62 -14.75
C GLY A 113 -5.20 0.46 -13.23
N MET A 114 -6.31 0.92 -12.63
CA MET A 114 -6.42 1.05 -11.17
C MET A 114 -6.89 -0.19 -10.38
N GLU A 115 -7.28 -1.30 -11.02
CA GLU A 115 -7.82 -2.48 -10.30
C GLU A 115 -6.90 -3.00 -9.19
N TYR A 116 -5.59 -3.05 -9.45
CA TYR A 116 -4.60 -3.49 -8.47
C TYR A 116 -4.39 -2.45 -7.35
N SER A 117 -4.51 -1.16 -7.68
CA SER A 117 -4.47 -0.09 -6.67
C SER A 117 -5.62 -0.23 -5.68
N VAL A 118 -6.84 -0.48 -6.17
CA VAL A 118 -8.03 -0.68 -5.32
C VAL A 118 -7.82 -1.87 -4.38
N LEU A 119 -7.31 -3.00 -4.90
CA LEU A 119 -7.03 -4.18 -4.08
C LEU A 119 -6.03 -3.88 -2.96
N LEU A 120 -4.92 -3.20 -3.27
CA LEU A 120 -3.91 -2.86 -2.27
C LEU A 120 -4.44 -1.87 -1.23
N ILE A 121 -5.17 -0.84 -1.65
CA ILE A 121 -5.74 0.17 -0.73
C ILE A 121 -6.72 -0.48 0.24
N VAL A 122 -7.65 -1.31 -0.24
CA VAL A 122 -8.59 -2.04 0.62
C VAL A 122 -7.85 -2.99 1.57
N SER A 123 -6.82 -3.68 1.09
CA SER A 123 -5.99 -4.56 1.92
C SER A 123 -5.28 -3.79 3.03
N LEU A 124 -4.76 -2.60 2.72
CA LEU A 124 -4.11 -1.72 3.70
C LEU A 124 -5.10 -1.21 4.75
N PHE A 125 -6.33 -0.85 4.36
CA PHE A 125 -7.37 -0.49 5.33
C PHE A 125 -7.76 -1.69 6.22
N ALA A 126 -7.89 -2.88 5.65
CA ALA A 126 -8.17 -4.09 6.42
C ALA A 126 -7.05 -4.42 7.42
N ILE A 127 -5.78 -4.28 7.01
CA ILE A 127 -4.61 -4.42 7.89
C ILE A 127 -4.64 -3.32 8.97
N ALA A 128 -4.88 -2.06 8.59
CA ALA A 128 -4.92 -0.97 9.54
C ALA A 128 -5.97 -1.18 10.63
N TRP A 129 -7.16 -1.63 10.22
CA TRP A 129 -8.26 -1.97 11.12
C TRP A 129 -7.90 -3.16 12.03
N ALA A 130 -7.43 -4.27 11.46
CA ALA A 130 -7.15 -5.49 12.20
C ALA A 130 -6.05 -5.35 13.27
N TYR A 131 -5.05 -4.49 13.02
CA TYR A 131 -3.92 -4.27 13.92
C TYR A 131 -4.04 -2.98 14.74
N TRP A 132 -5.19 -2.29 14.70
CA TRP A 132 -5.37 -1.02 15.41
C TRP A 132 -5.14 -1.24 16.91
N PRO A 133 -4.42 -0.33 17.60
CA PRO A 133 -4.22 -0.46 19.04
C PRO A 133 -5.57 -0.41 19.77
N ALA A 134 -6.10 -1.56 20.13
CA ALA A 134 -7.18 -1.63 21.11
C ALA A 134 -6.59 -1.27 22.47
N ARG A 135 -7.29 -0.43 23.25
CA ARG A 135 -6.95 -0.23 24.65
C ARG A 135 -6.95 -1.60 25.31
N ARG A 136 -5.81 -2.03 25.84
CA ARG A 136 -5.79 -3.17 26.75
C ARG A 136 -6.57 -2.72 27.98
N SER A 137 -7.79 -3.22 28.16
CA SER A 137 -8.40 -3.19 29.49
C SER A 137 -7.47 -3.98 30.39
N ALA A 138 -6.82 -3.27 31.30
CA ALA A 138 -6.00 -3.86 32.36
C ALA A 138 -6.90 -4.66 33.32
#